data_AF-A0A3D6BFK6-F1
#
_entry.id   AF-A0A3D6BFK6-F1
#
_cell.length_a   1.000
_cell.length_b   1.000
_cell.length_c   1.000
_cell.angle_alpha   90.00
_cell.angle_beta   90.00
_cell.angle_gamma   90.00
#
_symmetry.space_group_name_H-M   'P 1'
#
loop_
_entity.id
_entity.type
_entity.pdbx_description
1 polymer ?
#
loop_
_entity_poly.entity_id
_entity_poly.type
_entity_poly.pdbx_seq_one_letter_code
_entity_poly.pdbx_strand_id
1 'polypeptide(L)'
;MKTLKFQTIAHKNYEVKFSEDDFFDHMKRCGVVNIPIENQIGLYINNLHERLLNTGVPFDSVLPQTIVYDINTQFKNRYKYTNEILTFNL
;
A
#
# COMPACT_ATOMS: atom_id res chain seq x y z
N MET A 1 -12.96 0.28 6.37
CA MET A 1 -11.56 -0.07 6.69
C MET A 1 -11.40 -1.58 6.65
N LYS A 2 -10.38 -2.08 5.95
CA LYS A 2 -10.07 -3.50 5.81
C LYS A 2 -8.82 -3.85 6.62
N THR A 3 -8.52 -5.13 6.75
CA THR A 3 -7.30 -5.62 7.38
C THR A 3 -6.29 -6.00 6.29
N LEU A 4 -5.03 -5.61 6.48
CA LEU A 4 -3.91 -5.98 5.61
C LEU A 4 -2.82 -6.63 6.46
N LYS A 5 -2.28 -7.75 5.97
CA LYS A 5 -1.20 -8.49 6.65
C LYS A 5 0.06 -8.46 5.80
N PHE A 6 1.22 -8.33 6.43
CA PHE A 6 2.50 -8.32 5.74
C PHE A 6 3.64 -8.70 6.66
N GLN A 7 4.79 -9.01 6.06
CA GLN A 7 6.06 -9.22 6.73
C GLN A 7 7.03 -8.07 6.39
N THR A 8 7.93 -7.74 7.31
CA THR A 8 9.02 -6.78 7.06
C THR A 8 10.35 -7.48 6.73
N ILE A 9 11.36 -6.73 6.30
CA ILE A 9 12.71 -7.27 6.02
C ILE A 9 13.36 -7.90 7.27
N ALA A 10 13.01 -7.48 8.49
CA ALA A 10 13.43 -8.15 9.72
C ALA A 10 12.57 -9.39 10.09
N HIS A 11 11.77 -9.90 9.15
CA HIS A 11 10.92 -11.08 9.29
C HIS A 11 9.79 -10.97 10.33
N LYS A 12 9.41 -9.75 10.74
CA LYS A 12 8.28 -9.53 11.65
C LYS A 12 6.97 -9.48 10.89
N ASN A 13 5.92 -10.05 11.48
CA ASN A 13 4.58 -10.06 10.89
C ASN A 13 3.71 -8.96 11.51
N TYR A 14 2.97 -8.25 10.67
CA TYR A 14 2.06 -7.18 11.08
C TYR A 14 0.67 -7.37 10.50
N GLU A 15 -0.32 -6.91 11.27
CA GLU A 15 -1.70 -6.80 10.86
C GLU A 15 -2.16 -5.37 11.13
N VAL A 16 -2.48 -4.62 10.07
CA VAL A 16 -2.84 -3.21 10.18
C VAL A 16 -4.16 -2.92 9.50
N LYS A 17 -4.81 -1.84 9.92
CA LYS A 17 -6.01 -1.36 9.24
C LYS A 17 -5.63 -0.58 7.99
N PHE A 18 -6.26 -0.95 6.88
CA PHE A 18 -6.05 -0.36 5.56
C PHE A 18 -7.31 0.37 5.11
N SER A 19 -7.15 1.61 4.68
CA SER A 19 -8.21 2.42 4.05
C SER A 19 -7.89 2.49 2.56
N GLU A 20 -8.79 1.96 1.73
CA GLU A 20 -8.62 2.02 0.27
C GLU A 20 -8.63 3.46 -0.22
N ASP A 21 -9.48 4.31 0.37
CA ASP A 21 -9.57 5.72 0.00
C ASP A 21 -8.27 6.46 0.31
N ASP A 22 -7.71 6.28 1.52
CA ASP A 22 -6.42 6.86 1.89
C ASP A 22 -5.31 6.38 0.93
N PHE A 23 -5.33 5.09 0.54
CA PHE A 23 -4.39 4.53 -0.42
C PHE A 23 -4.51 5.18 -1.80
N PHE A 24 -5.71 5.31 -2.36
CA PHE A 24 -5.91 5.91 -3.67
C PHE A 24 -5.63 7.41 -3.67
N ASP A 25 -5.91 8.10 -2.57
CA ASP A 25 -5.55 9.52 -2.43
C ASP A 25 -4.05 9.72 -2.29
N HIS A 26 -3.35 8.80 -1.61
CA HIS A 26 -1.90 8.76 -1.64
C HIS A 26 -1.37 8.51 -3.05
N MET A 27 -1.94 7.53 -3.77
CA MET A 27 -1.52 7.18 -5.12
C MET A 27 -1.68 8.37 -6.10
N LYS A 28 -2.76 9.16 -5.99
CA LYS A 28 -2.93 10.39 -6.80
C LYS A 28 -1.85 11.43 -6.57
N ARG A 29 -1.22 11.46 -5.39
CA ARG A 29 -0.23 12.47 -4.99
C ARG A 29 1.21 11.99 -5.22
N CYS A 30 1.47 10.73 -4.91
CA CYS A 30 2.82 10.16 -4.81
C CYS A 30 2.92 8.76 -5.44
N GLY A 31 1.92 8.35 -6.23
CA GLY A 31 1.89 7.02 -6.86
C GLY A 31 3.00 6.84 -7.88
N VAL A 32 3.43 5.60 -8.08
CA VAL A 32 4.40 5.23 -9.11
C VAL A 32 3.65 4.47 -10.20
N VAL A 33 3.79 4.93 -11.43
CA VAL A 33 3.04 4.36 -12.54
C VAL A 33 3.61 2.99 -12.93
N ASN A 34 2.75 2.07 -13.35
CA ASN A 34 3.10 0.75 -13.92
C ASN A 34 3.82 -0.23 -12.99
N ILE A 35 3.73 -0.09 -11.67
CA ILE A 35 4.22 -1.12 -10.74
C ILE A 35 3.09 -2.09 -10.32
N PRO A 36 3.44 -3.31 -9.84
CA PRO A 36 2.46 -4.22 -9.24
C PRO A 36 1.70 -3.58 -8.08
N ILE A 37 0.43 -3.97 -7.90
CA ILE A 37 -0.47 -3.41 -6.87
C ILE A 37 0.16 -3.56 -5.48
N GLU A 38 0.71 -4.74 -5.20
CA GLU A 38 1.35 -5.10 -3.94
C GLU A 38 2.55 -4.18 -3.67
N ASN A 39 3.33 -3.85 -4.69
CA ASN A 39 4.44 -2.92 -4.56
C ASN A 39 3.95 -1.50 -4.25
N GLN A 40 2.88 -1.04 -4.92
CA GLN A 40 2.28 0.27 -4.64
C GLN A 40 1.73 0.35 -3.21
N ILE A 41 1.08 -0.73 -2.74
CA ILE A 41 0.60 -0.86 -1.37
C ILE A 41 1.78 -0.86 -0.40
N GLY A 42 2.87 -1.58 -0.70
CA GLY A 42 4.09 -1.58 0.11
C GLY A 42 4.69 -0.18 0.25
N LEU A 43 4.77 0.59 -0.84
CA LEU A 43 5.20 1.99 -0.80
C LEU A 43 4.31 2.85 0.09
N TYR A 44 2.99 2.70 -0.03
CA TYR A 44 2.04 3.39 0.82
C TYR A 44 2.23 3.05 2.30
N ILE A 45 2.41 1.77 2.64
CA ILE A 45 2.63 1.34 4.03
C ILE A 45 3.97 1.86 4.57
N ASN A 46 5.04 1.82 3.77
CA ASN A 46 6.33 2.42 4.15
C ASN A 46 6.20 3.93 4.42
N ASN A 47 5.34 4.62 3.68
CA ASN A 47 5.03 6.05 3.89
C ASN A 47 4.15 6.32 5.11
N LEU A 48 3.38 5.35 5.61
CA LEU A 48 2.56 5.48 6.83
C LEU A 48 3.38 5.43 8.13
N HIS A 49 4.65 5.81 8.07
CA HIS A 49 5.66 5.69 9.12
C HIS A 49 5.15 6.13 10.51
N GLU A 50 4.47 7.27 10.62
CA GLU A 50 3.94 7.78 11.90
C GLU A 50 2.83 6.88 12.51
N ARG A 51 1.96 6.30 11.68
CA ARG A 51 0.90 5.41 12.16
C ARG A 51 1.46 4.06 12.63
N LEU A 52 2.52 3.57 12.00
CA LEU A 52 3.19 2.33 12.41
C LEU A 52 4.08 2.51 13.65
N LEU A 53 4.73 3.67 13.80
CA LEU A 53 5.47 4.02 15.02
C LEU A 53 4.56 4.03 16.26
N ASN A 54 3.32 4.53 16.12
CA ASN A 54 2.32 4.48 17.20
C ASN A 54 1.93 3.04 17.59
N THR A 55 2.20 2.06 16.73
CA THR A 55 2.04 0.62 17.03
C THR A 55 3.31 -0.03 17.58
N GLY A 56 4.37 0.74 17.87
CA GLY A 56 5.65 0.24 18.41
C GLY A 56 6.53 -0.44 17.36
N VAL A 57 6.30 -0.16 16.08
CA VAL A 57 7.03 -0.78 14.97
C VAL A 57 8.21 0.12 14.59
N PRO A 58 9.48 -0.30 14.82
CA PRO A 58 10.62 0.43 14.30
C PRO A 58 10.53 0.50 12.77
N PHE A 59 11.05 1.58 12.16
CA PHE A 59 11.03 1.73 10.71
C PHE A 59 11.70 0.51 10.07
N ASP A 60 10.90 -0.30 9.39
CA ASP A 60 11.32 -1.56 8.81
C ASP A 60 10.55 -1.74 7.51
N SER A 61 11.27 -1.93 6.42
CA SER A 61 10.69 -1.96 5.08
C SER A 61 9.76 -3.16 4.92
N VAL A 62 8.58 -2.93 4.34
CA VAL A 62 7.65 -4.01 3.99
C VAL A 62 8.21 -4.86 2.86
N LEU A 63 8.10 -6.19 2.99
CA LEU A 63 8.35 -7.15 1.91
C LEU A 63 7.09 -7.27 1.04
N PRO A 64 7.04 -6.68 -0.17
CA PRO A 64 5.81 -6.60 -0.94
C PRO A 64 5.19 -7.95 -1.28
N GLN A 65 6.02 -8.97 -1.49
CA GLN A 65 5.61 -10.34 -1.80
C GLN A 65 4.86 -11.04 -0.66
N THR A 66 4.87 -10.47 0.54
CA THR A 66 4.19 -11.02 1.73
C THR A 66 2.88 -10.32 2.04
N ILE A 67 2.50 -9.31 1.24
CA ILE A 67 1.27 -8.56 1.43
C ILE A 67 0.08 -9.46 1.11
N VAL A 68 -0.72 -9.72 2.14
CA VAL A 68 -1.99 -10.43 2.02
C VAL A 68 -3.12 -9.42 2.23
N TYR A 69 -3.86 -9.18 1.15
CA TYR A 69 -4.98 -8.26 1.11
C TYR A 69 -6.05 -8.77 0.11
N ASP A 70 -7.32 -8.51 0.41
CA ASP A 70 -8.42 -8.84 -0.51
C ASP A 70 -8.47 -7.83 -1.67
N ILE A 71 -7.63 -8.07 -2.68
CA ILE A 71 -7.60 -7.33 -3.95
C ILE A 71 -8.73 -7.82 -4.85
N ASN A 72 -9.95 -7.39 -4.52
CA ASN A 72 -11.14 -7.70 -5.30
C ASN A 72 -11.18 -6.97 -6.66
N THR A 73 -12.13 -7.35 -7.53
CA THR A 73 -12.27 -6.76 -8.87
C THR A 73 -12.46 -5.25 -8.86
N GLN A 74 -13.23 -4.71 -7.89
CA GLN A 74 -13.47 -3.28 -7.78
C GLN A 74 -12.18 -2.51 -7.47
N PHE A 75 -11.35 -3.03 -6.56
CA PHE A 75 -10.05 -2.46 -6.24
C PHE A 75 -9.12 -2.46 -7.45
N LYS A 76 -9.05 -3.58 -8.20
CA LYS A 76 -8.24 -3.68 -9.43
C LYS A 76 -8.67 -2.66 -10.48
N ASN A 77 -9.97 -2.49 -10.68
CA ASN A 77 -10.51 -1.52 -11.64
C ASN A 77 -10.14 -0.09 -11.24
N ARG A 78 -10.30 0.26 -9.96
CA ARG A 78 -9.91 1.58 -9.44
C ARG A 78 -8.40 1.81 -9.52
N TYR A 79 -7.59 0.78 -9.28
CA TYR A 79 -6.14 0.84 -9.45
C TYR A 79 -5.73 1.11 -10.89
N LYS A 80 -6.29 0.36 -11.85
CA LYS A 80 -6.04 0.55 -13.28
C LYS A 80 -6.39 1.98 -13.71
N TYR A 81 -7.59 2.44 -13.36
CA TYR A 81 -8.04 3.79 -13.67
C TYR A 81 -7.13 4.88 -13.07
N THR A 82 -6.72 4.71 -11.81
CA THR A 82 -5.82 5.67 -11.14
C THR A 82 -4.43 5.68 -11.80
N ASN A 83 -3.91 4.51 -12.18
CA ASN A 83 -2.66 4.39 -12.94
C ASN A 83 -2.73 5.10 -14.30
N GLU A 84 -3.83 4.90 -15.03
CA GLU A 84 -4.05 5.56 -16.32
C GLU A 84 -4.01 7.08 -16.15
N ILE A 85 -4.73 7.65 -15.16
CA ILE A 85 -4.71 9.09 -14.89
C ILE A 85 -3.30 9.59 -14.56
N LEU A 86 -2.57 8.88 -13.70
CA LEU A 86 -1.21 9.28 -13.32
C LEU A 86 -0.25 9.29 -14.51
N THR A 87 -0.46 8.40 -15.47
CA THR A 87 0.36 8.34 -16.70
C THR A 87 0.23 9.62 -17.53
N PHE A 88 -0.93 10.27 -17.54
CA PHE A 88 -1.17 11.50 -18.32
C PHE A 88 -0.75 12.79 -17.59
N ASN A 89 -0.45 12.71 -16.29
CA ASN A 89 -0.08 13.86 -15.46
C ASN A 89 1.43 13.93 -15.14
N LEU A 90 2.24 13.04 -15.71
CA LEU A 90 3.72 13.02 -15.63
C LEU A 90 4.33 13.58 -16.92
#